data_AF-A0AAD4E3I8-F1
#
_entry.id   AF-A0AAD4E3I8-F1
#
_cell.length_a   1.000
_cell.length_b   1.000
_cell.length_c   1.000
_cell.angle_alpha   90.00
_cell.angle_beta   90.00
_cell.angle_gamma   90.00
#
_symmetry.space_group_name_H-M   'P 1'
#
loop_
_entity.id
_entity.type
_entity.pdbx_description
1 polymer ?
#
loop_
_entity_poly.entity_id
_entity_poly.type
_entity_poly.pdbx_seq_one_letter_code
_entity_poly.pdbx_strand_id
1 'polypeptide(L)'
;MDLLYGDYEYTFEDHDRTKGMDFVQKYLRMKHVIVFKMSHDVLQFNFYDHSKVILSSHGLLVTHIDKNYKIARLTLSEIMALS
;
A
#
# COMPACT_ATOMS: atom_id res chain seq x y z
N MET A 1 -5.83 8.52 -16.71
CA MET A 1 -4.47 8.66 -16.15
C MET A 1 -4.48 9.44 -14.84
N ASP A 2 -5.57 10.16 -14.56
CA ASP A 2 -5.61 11.24 -13.56
C ASP A 2 -5.68 10.76 -12.09
N LEU A 3 -6.03 9.49 -11.85
CA LEU A 3 -6.06 8.89 -10.51
C LEU A 3 -4.74 8.18 -10.14
N LEU A 4 -3.79 8.08 -11.08
CA LEU A 4 -2.50 7.41 -10.86
C LEU A 4 -1.44 8.41 -10.38
N TYR A 5 -1.52 9.65 -10.86
CA TYR A 5 -0.65 10.76 -10.52
C TYR A 5 -1.50 11.80 -9.79
N GLY A 6 -1.44 11.79 -8.47
CA GLY A 6 -2.13 12.74 -7.62
C GLY A 6 -1.18 13.19 -6.52
N ASP A 7 -1.29 14.46 -6.14
CA ASP A 7 -0.57 15.01 -5.01
C ASP A 7 -1.40 14.70 -3.75
N TYR A 8 -0.93 13.75 -2.95
CA TYR A 8 -1.65 13.30 -1.76
C TYR A 8 -0.84 13.65 -0.52
N GLU A 9 -1.49 13.90 0.63
CA GLU A 9 -0.78 14.21 1.88
C GLU A 9 0.20 13.10 2.32
N TYR A 10 0.03 11.88 1.79
CA TYR A 10 0.88 10.74 2.09
C TYR A 10 1.98 10.49 1.06
N THR A 11 2.10 11.30 0.01
CA THR A 11 3.24 11.21 -0.92
C THR A 11 4.43 11.96 -0.33
N PHE A 12 5.59 11.32 -0.36
CA PHE A 12 6.85 11.89 0.10
C PHE A 12 7.90 11.63 -0.97
N GLU A 13 8.56 12.71 -1.42
CA GLU A 13 9.68 12.64 -2.35
C GLU A 13 10.99 12.79 -1.58
N ASP A 14 11.77 11.72 -1.52
CA ASP A 14 13.10 11.71 -0.92
C ASP A 14 14.14 12.00 -2.02
N HIS A 15 14.51 13.26 -2.20
CA HIS A 15 15.49 13.66 -3.20
C HIS A 15 16.94 13.33 -2.81
N ASP A 16 17.20 13.05 -1.53
CA ASP A 16 18.56 12.79 -1.02
C ASP A 16 18.94 11.30 -1.13
N ARG A 17 17.95 10.40 -1.17
CA ARG A 17 18.17 8.95 -1.26
C ARG A 17 18.61 8.53 -2.66
N THR A 18 19.91 8.38 -2.84
CA THR A 18 20.54 7.94 -4.11
C THR A 18 20.81 6.43 -4.21
N LYS A 19 20.67 5.67 -3.11
CA LYS A 19 20.93 4.23 -3.05
C LYS A 19 19.90 3.51 -2.19
N GLY A 20 19.75 2.20 -2.43
CA GLY A 20 18.87 1.33 -1.65
C GLY A 20 17.39 1.70 -1.80
N MET A 21 16.97 2.26 -2.93
CA MET A 21 15.56 2.54 -3.20
C MET A 21 14.76 1.24 -3.29
N ASP A 22 13.53 1.31 -2.79
CA ASP A 22 12.61 0.19 -2.79
C ASP A 22 12.01 -0.03 -4.19
N PHE A 23 11.88 -1.29 -4.61
CA PHE A 23 11.39 -1.64 -5.94
C PHE A 23 10.41 -2.80 -5.88
N VAL A 24 9.57 -2.94 -6.91
CA VAL A 24 8.66 -4.07 -7.07
C VAL A 24 9.46 -5.31 -7.46
N GLN A 25 9.48 -6.33 -6.62
CA GLN A 25 10.09 -7.62 -6.93
C GLN A 25 9.20 -8.49 -7.82
N LYS A 26 7.89 -8.50 -7.55
CA LYS A 26 6.92 -9.31 -8.28
C LYS A 26 5.54 -8.67 -8.22
N TYR A 27 4.73 -8.92 -9.23
CA TYR A 27 3.30 -8.60 -9.18
C TYR A 27 2.45 -9.79 -9.61
N LEU A 28 1.23 -9.84 -9.10
CA LEU A 28 0.19 -10.79 -9.50
C LEU A 28 -1.09 -9.99 -9.78
N ARG A 29 -1.60 -10.07 -11.00
CA ARG A 29 -2.90 -9.49 -11.38
C ARG A 29 -3.98 -10.55 -11.31
N MET A 30 -5.04 -10.25 -10.56
CA MET A 30 -6.25 -11.06 -10.44
C MET A 30 -7.47 -10.24 -10.90
N LYS A 31 -8.64 -10.88 -10.97
CA LYS A 31 -9.87 -10.26 -11.49
C LYS A 31 -10.25 -8.94 -10.79
N HIS A 32 -10.01 -8.82 -9.49
CA HIS A 32 -10.47 -7.69 -8.66
C HIS A 32 -9.34 -6.94 -7.95
N VAL A 33 -8.10 -7.37 -8.11
CA VAL A 33 -6.96 -6.83 -7.37
C VAL A 33 -5.65 -7.06 -8.12
N ILE A 34 -4.71 -6.13 -7.98
CA ILE A 34 -3.31 -6.31 -8.33
C ILE A 34 -2.50 -6.31 -7.05
N VAL A 35 -1.69 -7.35 -6.85
CA VAL A 35 -0.81 -7.48 -5.70
C VAL A 35 0.62 -7.18 -6.13
N PHE A 36 1.29 -6.29 -5.41
CA PHE A 36 2.72 -6.00 -5.57
C PHE A 36 3.47 -6.52 -4.36
N LYS A 37 4.55 -7.28 -4.59
CA LYS A 37 5.55 -7.59 -3.58
C LYS A 37 6.73 -6.64 -3.75
N MET A 38 7.02 -5.86 -2.73
CA MET A 38 8.15 -4.92 -2.70
C MET A 38 9.44 -5.60 -2.22
N SER A 39 10.57 -4.96 -2.47
CA SER A 39 11.92 -5.44 -2.09
C SER A 39 12.18 -5.52 -0.59
N HIS A 40 11.34 -4.86 0.21
CA HIS A 40 11.41 -4.78 1.68
C HIS A 40 10.22 -5.48 2.35
N ASP A 41 9.71 -6.54 1.72
CA ASP A 41 8.65 -7.45 2.22
C ASP A 41 7.29 -6.80 2.50
N VAL A 42 7.06 -5.58 1.99
CA VAL A 42 5.72 -5.01 1.90
C VAL A 42 4.91 -5.68 0.79
N LEU A 43 3.65 -6.00 1.11
CA LEU A 43 2.64 -6.40 0.14
C LEU A 43 1.63 -5.29 -0.03
N GLN A 44 1.39 -4.87 -1.27
CA GLN A 44 0.40 -3.86 -1.61
C GLN A 44 -0.69 -4.47 -2.49
N PHE A 45 -1.93 -4.30 -2.08
CA PHE A 45 -3.14 -4.74 -2.77
C PHE A 45 -3.84 -3.51 -3.33
N ASN A 46 -3.89 -3.39 -4.66
CA ASN A 46 -4.64 -2.34 -5.34
C ASN A 46 -5.91 -2.92 -5.92
N PHE A 47 -7.05 -2.58 -5.33
CA PHE A 47 -8.36 -3.04 -5.77
C PHE A 47 -8.88 -2.19 -6.93
N TYR A 48 -9.76 -2.77 -7.75
CA TYR A 48 -10.34 -2.10 -8.91
C TYR A 48 -11.35 -1.00 -8.54
N ASP A 49 -11.83 -0.97 -7.29
CA ASP A 49 -12.68 0.10 -6.75
C ASP A 49 -11.87 1.29 -6.20
N HIS A 50 -10.56 1.33 -6.49
CA HIS A 50 -9.58 2.33 -6.07
C HIS A 50 -9.17 2.30 -4.59
N SER A 51 -9.76 1.41 -3.77
CA SER A 51 -9.24 1.14 -2.44
C SER A 51 -7.90 0.39 -2.49
N LYS A 52 -7.09 0.52 -1.44
CA LYS A 52 -5.79 -0.13 -1.33
C LYS A 52 -5.57 -0.64 0.08
N VAL A 53 -4.91 -1.78 0.20
CA VAL A 53 -4.41 -2.31 1.47
C VAL A 53 -2.92 -2.52 1.34
N ILE A 54 -2.14 -2.01 2.29
CA ILE A 54 -0.71 -2.24 2.39
C ILE A 54 -0.44 -3.01 3.68
N LEU A 55 0.15 -4.19 3.55
CA LEU A 55 0.66 -4.99 4.64
C LEU A 55 2.15 -4.73 4.80
N SER A 56 2.54 -4.26 5.97
CA SER A 56 3.92 -3.93 6.33
C SER A 56 4.27 -4.56 7.67
N SER A 57 5.52 -4.42 8.11
CA SER A 57 6.00 -5.04 9.36
C SER A 57 5.70 -6.55 9.39
N HIS A 58 6.03 -7.25 8.31
CA HIS A 58 5.75 -8.68 8.12
C HIS A 58 4.26 -9.05 8.27
N GLY A 59 3.36 -8.13 7.89
CA GLY A 59 1.91 -8.34 7.94
C GLY A 59 1.23 -7.88 9.23
N LEU A 60 1.99 -7.34 10.20
CA LEU A 60 1.44 -6.91 11.48
C LEU A 60 0.88 -5.48 11.47
N LEU A 61 1.26 -4.66 10.49
CA LEU A 61 0.74 -3.31 10.31
C LEU A 61 -0.03 -3.22 8.99
N VAL A 62 -1.30 -2.84 9.09
CA VAL A 62 -2.23 -2.70 7.97
C VAL A 62 -2.49 -1.21 7.74
N THR A 63 -2.18 -0.75 6.52
CA THR A 63 -2.60 0.57 6.04
C THR A 63 -3.72 0.38 5.03
N HIS A 64 -4.89 0.92 5.30
CA HIS A 64 -6.01 0.98 4.36
C HIS A 64 -6.13 2.39 3.79
N ILE A 65 -6.21 2.49 2.47
CA ILE A 65 -6.48 3.72 1.73
C ILE A 65 -7.82 3.52 1.05
N ASP A 66 -8.84 4.29 1.44
CA ASP A 66 -10.16 4.19 0.84
C ASP A 66 -10.22 4.85 -0.55
N LYS A 67 -11.37 4.71 -1.23
CA LYS A 67 -11.61 5.32 -2.54
C LYS A 67 -11.59 6.87 -2.55
N ASN A 68 -11.64 7.50 -1.37
CA ASN A 68 -11.55 8.94 -1.17
C ASN A 68 -10.16 9.38 -0.67
N TYR A 69 -9.16 8.48 -0.74
CA TYR A 69 -7.79 8.72 -0.30
C TYR A 69 -7.63 8.94 1.21
N LYS A 70 -8.64 8.56 2.01
CA LYS A 70 -8.51 8.57 3.47
C LYS A 70 -7.68 7.38 3.91
N ILE A 71 -6.72 7.65 4.78
CA ILE A 71 -5.84 6.63 5.36
C ILE A 71 -6.32 6.24 6.74
N ALA A 72 -6.40 4.93 6.97
CA ALA A 72 -6.42 4.33 8.29
C ALA A 72 -5.21 3.40 8.46
N ARG A 73 -4.53 3.50 9.60
CA ARG A 73 -3.41 2.60 9.97
C ARG A 73 -3.76 1.93 11.28
N LEU A 74 -3.76 0.61 11.27
CA LEU A 74 -4.10 -0.23 12.41
C LEU A 74 -3.16 -1.43 12.43
N THR A 75 -2.80 -1.88 13.62
CA THR A 75 -2.19 -3.19 13.79
C THR A 75 -3.19 -4.28 13.42
N LEU A 76 -2.69 -5.42 12.95
CA LEU A 76 -3.53 -6.58 12.69
C LEU A 76 -4.31 -6.99 13.96
N SER A 77 -3.70 -6.89 15.14
CA SER A 77 -4.36 -7.17 16.42
C SER A 77 -5.55 -6.26 16.70
N GLU A 78 -5.46 -4.96 16.44
CA GLU A 78 -6.58 -4.03 16.64
C GLU A 78 -7.73 -4.37 15.71
N ILE A 79 -7.44 -4.72 14.45
CA ILE A 79 -8.46 -5.14 13.48
C ILE A 79 -9.16 -6.43 13.94
N MET A 80 -8.38 -7.42 14.40
CA MET A 80 -8.92 -8.70 14.87
C MET A 80 -9.71 -8.57 16.18
N ALA A 81 -9.51 -7.51 16.96
CA ALA A 81 -10.29 -7.25 18.17
C ALA A 81 -11.68 -6.61 17.87
N LEU A 82 -11.90 -6.13 16.64
CA LEU A 82 -13.17 -5.55 16.19
C LEU A 82 -14.16 -6.59 15.64
N SER A 83 -13.72 -7.85 15.49
CA SER A 83 -14.52 -8.96 14.94
C SER A 83 -15.31 -9.73 15.98
#